data_AF-X1CZA3-F1
#
_entry.id   AF-X1CZA3-F1
#
_cell.length_a   1.000
_cell.length_b   1.000
_cell.length_c   1.000
_cell.angle_alpha   90.00
_cell.angle_beta   90.00
_cell.angle_gamma   90.00
#
_symmetry.space_group_name_H-M   'P 1'
#
loop_
_entity.id
_entity.type
_entity.pdbx_description
1 polymer ?
#
loop_
_entity_poly.entity_id
_entity_poly.type
_entity_poly.pdbx_seq_one_letter_code
_entity_poly.pdbx_strand_id
1 'polypeptide(L)'
;TFVDGKNVVATPLVQDHKRAYEDDTGPNTGGMGSYSMEDHLMPFISQEDVDEAIEDMKKVVAATKAETGVEYKGFLYGGYIKTAEGIKLIEFNARLGDPEAMNILPLLKTNFIDICMGIINGNLKTEIQFEKKATVCKYLAPKGYPTSPKKNELVIINKEKLEQIGAKYYYASVYREGGNIYTTSSRAMGIIGIANDLESAEKVAEQGVGCISGNLFYRKDIGTRKLLQKRINHMNSLLQL
;
A
#
# COMPACT_ATOMS: atom_id res chain seq x y z
N THR A 1 4.55 -7.44 7.09
CA THR A 1 5.39 -8.65 7.19
C THR A 1 4.50 -9.88 7.36
N PHE A 2 5.04 -11.07 7.07
CA PHE A 2 4.40 -12.35 7.37
C PHE A 2 4.99 -12.92 8.66
N VAL A 3 4.15 -13.47 9.53
CA VAL A 3 4.55 -13.98 10.86
C VAL A 3 3.93 -15.35 11.12
N ASP A 4 4.73 -16.33 11.52
CA ASP A 4 4.29 -17.71 11.80
C ASP A 4 4.35 -18.10 13.28
N GLY A 5 4.53 -17.12 14.16
CA GLY A 5 4.72 -17.30 15.61
C GLY A 5 6.17 -17.21 16.06
N LYS A 6 7.14 -17.43 15.15
CA LYS A 6 8.58 -17.38 15.45
C LYS A 6 9.39 -16.58 14.43
N ASN A 7 9.06 -16.71 13.16
CA ASN A 7 9.71 -16.05 12.04
C ASN A 7 8.93 -14.78 11.69
N VAL A 8 9.66 -13.69 11.44
CA VAL A 8 9.12 -12.44 10.88
C VAL A 8 9.77 -12.24 9.53
N VAL A 9 8.99 -12.33 8.44
CA VAL A 9 9.49 -12.18 7.07
C VAL A 9 9.01 -10.86 6.49
N ALA A 10 9.98 -10.01 6.10
CA ALA A 10 9.71 -8.68 5.57
C ALA A 10 9.02 -8.73 4.20
N THR A 11 8.29 -7.66 3.91
CA THR A 11 7.69 -7.38 2.59
C THR A 11 8.31 -6.10 2.03
N PRO A 12 8.19 -5.82 0.72
CA PRO A 12 8.62 -4.54 0.16
C PRO A 12 8.09 -3.34 0.96
N LEU A 13 8.90 -2.28 1.08
CA LEU A 13 8.44 -1.03 1.67
C LEU A 13 7.37 -0.39 0.80
N VAL A 14 6.34 0.16 1.45
CA VAL A 14 5.25 0.86 0.81
C VAL A 14 4.98 2.14 1.57
N GLN A 15 4.83 3.25 0.85
CA GLN A 15 4.38 4.51 1.43
C GLN A 15 2.92 4.77 1.07
N ASP A 16 2.06 4.95 2.07
CA ASP A 16 0.65 5.36 1.95
C ASP A 16 0.51 6.91 2.02
N HIS A 17 -0.57 7.41 1.42
CA HIS A 17 -0.98 8.81 1.43
C HIS A 17 -2.32 8.98 2.12
N LYS A 18 -2.30 9.20 3.45
CA LYS A 18 -3.52 9.29 4.27
C LYS A 18 -4.40 10.52 4.01
N ARG A 19 -3.82 11.63 3.55
CA ARG A 19 -4.56 12.89 3.35
C ARG A 19 -5.40 12.86 2.07
N ALA A 20 -6.63 13.38 2.17
CA ALA A 20 -7.64 13.27 1.12
C ALA A 20 -7.25 13.96 -0.20
N TYR A 21 -6.52 15.07 -0.13
CA TYR A 21 -6.23 15.92 -1.29
C TYR A 21 -4.73 16.02 -1.57
N GLU A 22 -4.41 16.53 -2.76
CA GLU A 22 -3.04 16.74 -3.22
C GLU A 22 -2.24 17.59 -2.24
N ASP A 23 -0.91 17.43 -2.28
CA ASP A 23 0.04 18.07 -1.36
C ASP A 23 -0.19 17.75 0.12
N ASP A 24 -0.81 16.61 0.40
CA ASP A 24 -1.13 16.11 1.74
C ASP A 24 -2.05 17.04 2.54
N THR A 25 -3.03 17.64 1.86
CA THR A 25 -4.01 18.55 2.46
C THR A 25 -5.37 17.88 2.72
N GLY A 26 -6.23 18.54 3.50
CA GLY A 26 -7.56 18.04 3.84
C GLY A 26 -7.58 17.01 4.99
N PRO A 27 -8.74 16.38 5.24
CA PRO A 27 -8.90 15.42 6.33
C PRO A 27 -8.06 14.15 6.12
N ASN A 28 -7.79 13.43 7.21
CA ASN A 28 -7.25 12.07 7.15
C ASN A 28 -8.29 11.12 6.57
N THR A 29 -7.80 10.10 5.86
CA THR A 29 -8.57 9.03 5.23
C THR A 29 -7.90 7.69 5.58
N GLY A 30 -8.51 6.58 5.15
CA GLY A 30 -7.84 5.27 5.20
C GLY A 30 -6.62 5.14 4.28
N GLY A 31 -6.34 6.12 3.40
CA GLY A 31 -5.28 6.08 2.38
C GLY A 31 -5.84 6.33 0.98
N MET A 32 -5.40 7.42 0.32
CA MET A 32 -5.84 7.77 -1.05
C MET A 32 -5.00 7.12 -2.14
N GLY A 33 -3.99 6.35 -1.75
CA GLY A 33 -3.10 5.63 -2.65
C GLY A 33 -1.74 5.45 -2.02
N SER A 34 -0.89 4.68 -2.69
CA SER A 34 0.38 4.23 -2.15
C SER A 34 1.34 3.85 -3.26
N TYR A 35 2.64 3.84 -2.96
CA TYR A 35 3.65 3.42 -3.92
C TYR A 35 4.76 2.59 -3.27
N SER A 36 5.48 1.83 -4.10
CA SER A 36 6.73 1.13 -3.77
C SER A 36 7.74 1.34 -4.89
N MET A 37 9.03 1.32 -4.55
CA MET A 37 10.12 1.41 -5.55
C MET A 37 10.55 0.03 -6.04
N GLU A 38 11.25 0.02 -7.17
CA GLU A 38 11.74 -1.18 -7.85
C GLU A 38 12.80 -1.97 -7.08
N ASP A 39 13.59 -1.29 -6.26
CA ASP A 39 14.58 -1.90 -5.36
C ASP A 39 13.94 -2.41 -4.06
N HIS A 40 12.66 -2.11 -3.82
CA HIS A 40 11.89 -2.35 -2.60
C HIS A 40 12.35 -1.56 -1.37
N LEU A 41 13.25 -0.61 -1.58
CA LEU A 41 13.66 0.40 -0.61
C LEU A 41 12.94 1.72 -0.94
N MET A 42 13.13 2.75 -0.12
CA MET A 42 12.65 4.11 -0.39
C MET A 42 13.86 5.04 -0.37
N PRO A 43 13.93 6.08 -1.22
CA PRO A 43 15.14 6.89 -1.37
C PRO A 43 15.51 7.72 -0.12
N PHE A 44 14.63 7.75 0.89
CA PHE A 44 14.82 8.46 2.16
C PHE A 44 14.82 7.50 3.38
N ILE A 45 14.92 6.19 3.13
CA ILE A 45 15.00 5.13 4.16
C ILE A 45 16.27 4.32 3.89
N SER A 46 17.11 4.13 4.91
CA SER A 46 18.32 3.30 4.79
C SER A 46 18.03 1.83 5.07
N GLN A 47 18.98 0.93 4.76
CA GLN A 47 18.83 -0.48 5.11
C GLN A 47 18.84 -0.68 6.63
N GLU A 48 19.62 0.13 7.36
CA GLU A 48 19.66 0.10 8.82
C GLU A 48 18.31 0.46 9.44
N ASP A 49 17.58 1.43 8.86
CA ASP A 49 16.21 1.75 9.27
C ASP A 49 15.27 0.53 9.10
N VAL A 50 15.41 -0.20 7.99
CA VAL A 50 14.59 -1.40 7.73
C VAL A 50 14.92 -2.51 8.72
N ASP A 51 16.20 -2.72 9.01
CA ASP A 51 16.66 -3.74 9.95
C ASP A 51 16.19 -3.42 11.38
N GLU A 52 16.24 -2.16 11.79
CA GLU A 52 15.68 -1.67 13.06
C GLU A 52 14.17 -1.95 13.15
N ALA A 53 13.40 -1.63 12.10
CA ALA A 53 11.97 -1.90 12.07
C ALA A 53 11.65 -3.40 12.18
N ILE A 54 12.39 -4.24 11.46
CA ILE A 54 12.23 -5.71 11.52
C ILE A 54 12.54 -6.23 12.93
N GLU A 55 13.56 -5.69 13.58
CA GLU A 55 13.93 -6.08 14.94
C GLU A 55 12.85 -5.68 15.96
N ASP A 56 12.29 -4.48 15.85
CA ASP A 56 11.14 -4.06 16.66
C ASP A 56 9.93 -5.00 16.47
N MET A 57 9.65 -5.40 15.23
CA MET A 57 8.58 -6.36 14.94
C MET A 57 8.84 -7.73 15.57
N LYS A 58 10.08 -8.22 15.53
CA LYS A 58 10.45 -9.49 16.20
C LYS A 58 10.26 -9.41 17.71
N LYS A 59 10.67 -8.31 18.33
CA LYS A 59 10.48 -8.08 19.77
C LYS A 59 8.99 -8.11 20.15
N VAL A 60 8.14 -7.47 19.35
CA VAL A 60 6.68 -7.44 19.58
C VAL A 60 6.06 -8.83 19.46
N VAL A 61 6.45 -9.60 18.45
CA VAL A 61 5.99 -10.99 18.27
C VAL A 61 6.43 -11.87 19.45
N ALA A 62 7.68 -11.75 19.90
CA ALA A 62 8.20 -12.47 21.05
C ALA A 62 7.49 -12.09 22.36
N ALA A 63 7.31 -10.79 22.60
CA ALA A 63 6.61 -10.27 23.78
C ALA A 63 5.14 -10.73 23.81
N THR A 64 4.45 -10.73 22.67
CA THR A 64 3.06 -11.21 22.57
C THR A 64 2.94 -12.64 23.11
N LYS A 65 3.85 -13.54 22.68
CA LYS A 65 3.88 -14.92 23.17
C LYS A 65 4.22 -15.00 24.66
N ALA A 66 5.22 -14.25 25.11
CA ALA A 66 5.68 -14.27 26.49
C ALA A 66 4.61 -13.78 27.48
N GLU A 67 3.86 -12.73 27.12
CA GLU A 67 2.88 -12.10 28.02
C GLU A 67 1.51 -12.77 27.97
N THR A 68 1.10 -13.27 26.79
CA THR A 68 -0.26 -13.81 26.60
C THR A 68 -0.31 -15.34 26.56
N GLY A 69 0.85 -16.00 26.37
CA GLY A 69 0.92 -17.43 26.08
C GLY A 69 0.48 -17.82 24.67
N VAL A 70 0.12 -16.85 23.81
CA VAL A 70 -0.41 -17.08 22.46
C VAL A 70 0.59 -16.61 21.41
N GLU A 71 0.90 -17.47 20.43
CA GLU A 71 1.74 -17.11 19.29
C GLU A 71 1.02 -16.18 18.32
N TYR A 72 1.67 -15.08 17.92
CA TYR A 72 1.15 -14.21 16.88
C TYR A 72 1.37 -14.84 15.50
N LYS A 73 0.29 -15.14 14.76
CA LYS A 73 0.33 -15.69 13.41
C LYS A 73 -0.52 -14.86 12.46
N GLY A 74 0.03 -14.51 11.29
CA GLY A 74 -0.67 -13.75 10.27
C GLY A 74 0.17 -12.61 9.70
N PHE A 75 -0.47 -11.47 9.48
CA PHE A 75 0.17 -10.26 8.96
C PHE A 75 0.38 -9.26 10.08
N LEU A 76 1.64 -8.89 10.32
CA LEU A 76 1.97 -7.76 11.16
C LEU A 76 2.35 -6.59 10.25
N TYR A 77 1.56 -5.52 10.30
CA TYR A 77 1.85 -4.26 9.62
C TYR A 77 2.42 -3.29 10.65
N GLY A 78 3.61 -2.76 10.41
CA GLY A 78 4.20 -1.71 11.22
C GLY A 78 4.18 -0.39 10.47
N GLY A 79 3.46 0.60 11.01
CA GLY A 79 3.47 1.97 10.52
C GLY A 79 4.60 2.74 11.20
N TYR A 80 5.59 3.18 10.43
CA TYR A 80 6.75 3.92 10.93
C TYR A 80 6.79 5.33 10.34
N ILE A 81 7.41 6.25 11.08
CA ILE A 81 7.81 7.57 10.61
C ILE A 81 9.32 7.69 10.67
N LYS A 82 9.94 8.19 9.59
CA LYS A 82 11.35 8.57 9.59
C LYS A 82 11.48 9.99 10.16
N THR A 83 12.32 10.15 11.17
CA THR A 83 12.63 11.45 11.80
C THR A 83 14.12 11.76 11.67
N ALA A 84 14.55 12.92 12.19
CA ALA A 84 15.97 13.27 12.29
C ALA A 84 16.77 12.33 13.24
N GLU A 85 16.07 11.61 14.13
CA GLU A 85 16.67 10.73 15.14
C GLU A 85 16.51 9.24 14.78
N GLY A 86 16.20 8.92 13.52
CA GLY A 86 15.93 7.56 13.06
C GLY A 86 14.44 7.27 12.87
N ILE A 87 14.10 6.00 12.69
CA ILE A 87 12.69 5.60 12.57
C ILE A 87 12.00 5.56 13.94
N LYS A 88 10.70 5.82 13.96
CA LYS A 88 9.85 5.68 15.15
C LYS A 88 8.58 4.94 14.75
N LEU A 89 8.17 3.97 15.56
CA LEU A 89 6.91 3.27 15.41
C LEU A 89 5.75 4.23 15.72
N ILE A 90 4.77 4.30 14.82
CA ILE A 90 3.48 4.96 15.06
C ILE A 90 2.49 3.93 15.61
N GLU A 91 2.30 2.83 14.89
CA GLU A 91 1.29 1.82 15.21
C GLU A 91 1.61 0.45 14.62
N PHE A 92 1.03 -0.60 15.20
CA PHE A 92 0.91 -1.91 14.57
C PHE A 92 -0.54 -2.19 14.18
N ASN A 93 -0.73 -2.85 13.03
CA ASN A 93 -2.01 -3.40 12.60
C ASN A 93 -1.89 -4.91 12.38
N ALA A 94 -2.93 -5.65 12.77
CA ALA A 94 -2.96 -7.11 12.70
C ALA A 94 -3.55 -7.68 11.38
N ARG A 95 -3.30 -6.97 10.27
CA ARG A 95 -3.77 -7.31 8.92
C ARG A 95 -2.88 -6.67 7.88
N LEU A 96 -3.10 -7.03 6.61
CA LEU A 96 -2.56 -6.26 5.50
C LEU A 96 -3.12 -4.82 5.50
N GLY A 97 -2.27 -3.88 5.10
CA GLY A 97 -2.65 -2.49 4.85
C GLY A 97 -3.56 -2.36 3.62
N ASP A 98 -4.37 -1.32 3.59
CA ASP A 98 -5.21 -0.95 2.45
C ASP A 98 -5.11 0.58 2.26
N PRO A 99 -4.36 1.06 1.26
CA PRO A 99 -4.05 0.40 -0.02
C PRO A 99 -2.80 -0.49 -0.12
N GLU A 100 -1.95 -0.60 0.91
CA GLU A 100 -0.57 -1.10 0.75
C GLU A 100 -0.46 -2.54 0.23
N ALA A 101 -1.44 -3.40 0.52
CA ALA A 101 -1.49 -4.76 -0.03
C ALA A 101 -1.47 -4.78 -1.57
N MET A 102 -2.03 -3.76 -2.22
CA MET A 102 -2.10 -3.64 -3.68
C MET A 102 -0.76 -3.27 -4.31
N ASN A 103 0.23 -2.84 -3.52
CA ASN A 103 1.61 -2.67 -3.98
C ASN A 103 2.43 -3.95 -3.79
N ILE A 104 2.14 -4.73 -2.74
CA ILE A 104 2.94 -5.89 -2.34
C ILE A 104 2.52 -7.15 -3.09
N LEU A 105 1.25 -7.54 -2.99
CA LEU A 105 0.78 -8.83 -3.48
C LEU A 105 0.90 -8.99 -5.00
N PRO A 106 0.69 -7.95 -5.83
CA PRO A 106 0.88 -8.09 -7.27
C PRO A 106 2.32 -8.36 -7.71
N LEU A 107 3.31 -8.10 -6.84
CA LEU A 107 4.72 -8.39 -7.08
C LEU A 107 5.14 -9.76 -6.53
N LEU A 108 4.29 -10.44 -5.75
CA LEU A 108 4.66 -11.68 -5.07
C LEU A 108 4.87 -12.82 -6.08
N LYS A 109 6.09 -13.37 -6.13
CA LYS A 109 6.44 -14.53 -6.96
C LYS A 109 6.25 -15.85 -6.22
N THR A 110 6.59 -15.88 -4.93
CA THR A 110 6.37 -17.07 -4.10
C THR A 110 4.88 -17.35 -3.97
N ASN A 111 4.46 -18.61 -4.08
CA ASN A 111 3.05 -18.97 -4.00
C ASN A 111 2.43 -18.49 -2.67
N PHE A 112 1.38 -17.66 -2.78
CA PHE A 112 0.72 -17.08 -1.62
C PHE A 112 0.08 -18.13 -0.70
N ILE A 113 -0.47 -19.21 -1.26
CA ILE A 113 -1.07 -20.30 -0.48
C ILE A 113 0.01 -21.02 0.34
N ASP A 114 1.20 -21.25 -0.23
CA ASP A 114 2.30 -21.85 0.51
C ASP A 114 2.75 -20.97 1.69
N ILE A 115 2.75 -19.64 1.50
CA ILE A 115 3.03 -18.69 2.59
C ILE A 115 1.95 -18.79 3.68
N CYS A 116 0.67 -18.79 3.32
CA CYS A 116 -0.43 -18.92 4.28
C CYS A 116 -0.35 -20.25 5.05
N MET A 117 -0.09 -21.36 4.37
CA MET A 117 0.10 -22.66 5.01
C MET A 117 1.32 -22.67 5.92
N GLY A 118 2.41 -22.02 5.52
CA GLY A 118 3.60 -21.81 6.34
C GLY A 118 3.32 -21.06 7.64
N ILE A 119 2.53 -19.98 7.55
CA ILE A 119 2.06 -19.20 8.70
C ILE A 119 1.23 -20.07 9.65
N ILE A 120 0.21 -20.77 9.14
CA ILE A 120 -0.70 -21.60 9.95
C ILE A 120 0.10 -22.67 10.69
N ASN A 121 0.97 -23.38 9.97
CA ASN A 121 1.74 -24.51 10.49
C ASN A 121 2.97 -24.10 11.33
N GLY A 122 3.32 -22.81 11.41
CA GLY A 122 4.50 -22.36 12.15
C GLY A 122 5.83 -22.79 11.51
N ASN A 123 5.85 -22.93 10.18
CA ASN A 123 7.02 -23.32 9.38
C ASN A 123 7.19 -22.45 8.13
N LEU A 124 6.89 -21.16 8.26
CA LEU A 124 7.03 -20.19 7.18
C LEU A 124 8.46 -20.17 6.65
N LYS A 125 8.60 -20.35 5.34
CA LYS A 125 9.87 -20.18 4.65
C LYS A 125 10.31 -18.72 4.72
N THR A 126 11.57 -18.49 5.02
CA THR A 126 12.15 -17.14 5.11
C THR A 126 12.42 -16.54 3.74
N GLU A 127 12.61 -17.38 2.71
CA GLU A 127 12.83 -16.95 1.33
C GLU A 127 11.49 -16.70 0.61
N ILE A 128 11.01 -15.45 0.70
CA ILE A 128 9.85 -14.98 -0.06
C ILE A 128 10.32 -14.02 -1.14
N GLN A 129 10.00 -14.33 -2.39
CA GLN A 129 10.47 -13.59 -3.56
C GLN A 129 9.39 -12.65 -4.09
N PHE A 130 9.81 -11.44 -4.43
CA PHE A 130 9.00 -10.41 -5.07
C PHE A 130 9.66 -9.97 -6.38
N GLU A 131 8.85 -9.60 -7.38
CA GLU A 131 9.30 -8.91 -8.58
C GLU A 131 9.94 -7.56 -8.21
N LYS A 132 11.16 -7.31 -8.71
CA LYS A 132 11.85 -6.02 -8.61
C LYS A 132 11.27 -5.04 -9.61
N LYS A 133 10.12 -4.48 -9.25
CA LYS A 133 9.33 -3.49 -10.00
C LYS A 133 8.73 -2.48 -9.05
N ALA A 134 8.60 -1.24 -9.53
CA ALA A 134 7.88 -0.20 -8.82
C ALA A 134 6.37 -0.37 -9.00
N THR A 135 5.61 0.13 -8.04
CA THR A 135 4.14 0.13 -8.11
C THR A 135 3.58 1.46 -7.65
N VAL A 136 2.49 1.88 -8.29
CA VAL A 136 1.71 3.06 -7.87
C VAL A 136 0.24 2.68 -7.86
N CYS A 137 -0.38 2.82 -6.69
CA CYS A 137 -1.82 2.62 -6.48
C CYS A 137 -2.49 3.98 -6.29
N LYS A 138 -3.47 4.31 -7.13
CA LYS A 138 -4.33 5.49 -6.98
C LYS A 138 -5.74 5.04 -6.61
N TYR A 139 -6.25 5.49 -5.47
CA TYR A 139 -7.60 5.15 -5.04
C TYR A 139 -8.61 6.15 -5.59
N LEU A 140 -9.62 5.62 -6.28
CA LEU A 140 -10.80 6.36 -6.68
C LEU A 140 -11.83 6.29 -5.56
N ALA A 141 -12.27 7.45 -5.08
CA ALA A 141 -13.28 7.58 -4.05
C ALA A 141 -14.49 8.37 -4.58
N PRO A 142 -15.70 8.15 -4.03
CA PRO A 142 -16.87 8.94 -4.38
C PRO A 142 -16.64 10.42 -4.09
N LYS A 143 -17.15 11.33 -4.94
CA LYS A 143 -17.08 12.77 -4.66
C LYS A 143 -17.61 13.08 -3.26
N GLY A 144 -16.91 13.96 -2.55
CA GLY A 144 -17.23 14.35 -1.18
C GLY A 144 -16.68 13.43 -0.09
N TYR A 145 -16.12 12.25 -0.42
CA TYR A 145 -15.33 11.48 0.55
C TYR A 145 -14.12 12.33 1.05
N PRO A 146 -13.74 12.26 2.34
CA PRO A 146 -14.31 11.40 3.38
C PRO A 146 -15.49 12.00 4.16
N THR A 147 -15.85 13.27 3.93
CA THR A 147 -16.79 14.01 4.78
C THR A 147 -18.26 13.77 4.42
N SER A 148 -18.60 13.85 3.13
CA SER A 148 -19.98 13.74 2.63
C SER A 148 -20.03 13.01 1.28
N PRO A 149 -19.69 11.71 1.26
CA PRO A 149 -19.54 10.93 0.03
C PRO A 149 -20.88 10.74 -0.70
N LYS A 150 -20.87 10.92 -2.04
CA LYS A 150 -22.01 10.65 -2.92
C LYS A 150 -22.12 9.15 -3.21
N LYS A 151 -23.11 8.51 -2.59
CA LYS A 151 -23.42 7.08 -2.72
C LYS A 151 -24.28 6.81 -3.96
N ASN A 152 -24.36 5.54 -4.36
CA ASN A 152 -25.24 5.04 -5.42
C ASN A 152 -24.96 5.65 -6.80
N GLU A 153 -23.72 6.09 -7.02
CA GLU A 153 -23.28 6.66 -8.28
C GLU A 153 -22.75 5.55 -9.17
N LEU A 154 -23.14 5.57 -10.45
CA LEU A 154 -22.70 4.58 -11.43
C LEU A 154 -21.19 4.69 -11.67
N VAL A 155 -20.51 3.54 -11.69
CA VAL A 155 -19.11 3.39 -12.07
C VAL A 155 -19.02 2.55 -13.35
N ILE A 156 -18.50 3.15 -14.41
CA ILE A 156 -18.26 2.52 -15.71
C ILE A 156 -16.77 2.21 -15.84
N ILE A 157 -16.45 1.00 -16.28
CA ILE A 157 -15.08 0.50 -16.38
C ILE A 157 -14.84 0.05 -17.81
N ASN A 158 -13.90 0.70 -18.50
CA ASN A 158 -13.42 0.23 -19.80
C ASN A 158 -12.36 -0.85 -19.59
N LYS A 159 -12.81 -2.11 -19.45
CA LYS A 159 -11.93 -3.26 -19.16
C LYS A 159 -10.93 -3.56 -20.29
N GLU A 160 -11.37 -3.46 -21.54
CA GLU A 160 -10.50 -3.72 -22.70
C GLU A 160 -9.33 -2.74 -22.73
N LYS A 161 -9.60 -1.45 -22.50
CA LYS A 161 -8.54 -0.43 -22.46
C LYS A 161 -7.61 -0.62 -21.26
N LEU A 162 -8.12 -1.02 -20.10
CA LEU A 162 -7.30 -1.37 -18.93
C LEU A 162 -6.33 -2.51 -19.24
N GLU A 163 -6.81 -3.56 -19.89
CA GLU A 163 -6.00 -4.70 -20.31
C GLU A 163 -4.92 -4.28 -21.32
N GLN A 164 -5.25 -3.44 -22.29
CA GLN A 164 -4.28 -2.89 -23.26
C GLN A 164 -3.18 -2.05 -22.59
N ILE A 165 -3.52 -1.27 -21.56
CA ILE A 165 -2.56 -0.48 -20.78
C ILE A 165 -1.71 -1.36 -19.86
N GLY A 166 -2.23 -2.52 -19.45
CA GLY A 166 -1.61 -3.40 -18.44
C GLY A 166 -1.81 -2.90 -17.01
N ALA A 167 -2.74 -1.98 -16.76
CA ALA A 167 -3.08 -1.52 -15.42
C ALA A 167 -3.97 -2.56 -14.71
N LYS A 168 -3.67 -2.84 -13.42
CA LYS A 168 -4.55 -3.67 -12.59
C LYS A 168 -5.56 -2.79 -11.87
N TYR A 169 -6.73 -3.35 -11.54
CA TYR A 169 -7.73 -2.68 -10.73
C TYR A 169 -8.33 -3.64 -9.70
N TYR A 170 -8.67 -3.14 -8.53
CA TYR A 170 -9.37 -3.89 -7.48
C TYR A 170 -10.57 -3.11 -6.97
N TYR A 171 -11.72 -3.77 -6.92
CA TYR A 171 -12.89 -3.24 -6.24
C TYR A 171 -12.63 -3.15 -4.73
N ALA A 172 -13.08 -2.06 -4.13
CA ALA A 172 -13.11 -1.88 -2.68
C ALA A 172 -14.58 -1.77 -2.23
N SER A 173 -15.05 -0.59 -1.89
CA SER A 173 -16.39 -0.38 -1.33
C SER A 173 -17.41 -0.03 -2.42
N VAL A 174 -17.84 -1.04 -3.17
CA VAL A 174 -18.88 -0.95 -4.23
C VAL A 174 -19.89 -2.08 -4.12
N TYR A 175 -21.05 -1.93 -4.77
CA TYR A 175 -22.01 -3.02 -4.93
C TYR A 175 -22.40 -3.18 -6.40
N ARG A 176 -22.98 -4.34 -6.73
CA ARG A 176 -23.50 -4.65 -8.06
C ARG A 176 -25.02 -4.74 -8.01
N GLU A 177 -25.68 -4.04 -8.92
CA GLU A 177 -27.13 -4.11 -9.14
C GLU A 177 -27.43 -4.03 -10.64
N GLY A 178 -28.26 -4.93 -11.16
CA GLY A 178 -28.60 -4.95 -12.59
C GLY A 178 -27.39 -5.10 -13.53
N GLY A 179 -26.30 -5.72 -13.08
CA GLY A 179 -25.05 -5.85 -13.84
C GLY A 179 -24.13 -4.62 -13.78
N ASN A 180 -24.61 -3.50 -13.23
CA ASN A 180 -23.86 -2.25 -13.06
C ASN A 180 -23.16 -2.21 -11.70
N ILE A 181 -22.09 -1.40 -11.61
CA ILE A 181 -21.34 -1.18 -10.37
C ILE A 181 -21.68 0.21 -9.82
N TYR A 182 -21.92 0.29 -8.52
CA TYR A 182 -22.30 1.54 -7.85
C TYR A 182 -21.43 1.83 -6.62
N THR A 183 -21.20 3.11 -6.35
CA THR A 183 -20.45 3.57 -5.18
C THR A 183 -21.21 3.36 -3.86
N THR A 184 -20.45 3.20 -2.79
CA THR A 184 -20.94 3.34 -1.40
C THR A 184 -20.39 4.63 -0.77
N SER A 185 -20.18 4.68 0.55
CA SER A 185 -19.57 5.84 1.24
C SER A 185 -18.04 5.84 1.28
N SER A 186 -17.38 4.74 0.95
CA SER A 186 -15.92 4.64 1.07
C SER A 186 -15.26 4.57 -0.30
N ARG A 187 -13.93 4.48 -0.29
CA ARG A 187 -13.10 4.31 -1.49
C ARG A 187 -13.66 3.19 -2.37
N ALA A 188 -13.84 3.46 -3.66
CA ALA A 188 -14.56 2.58 -4.57
C ALA A 188 -13.63 1.56 -5.25
N MET A 189 -12.45 2.00 -5.68
CA MET A 189 -11.55 1.17 -6.49
C MET A 189 -10.11 1.65 -6.39
N GLY A 190 -9.16 0.73 -6.26
CA GLY A 190 -7.73 1.00 -6.44
C GLY A 190 -7.31 0.70 -7.87
N ILE A 191 -6.57 1.61 -8.51
CA ILE A 191 -5.94 1.43 -9.83
C ILE A 191 -4.43 1.36 -9.64
N ILE A 192 -3.80 0.33 -10.21
CA ILE A 192 -2.41 -0.01 -9.95
C ILE A 192 -1.64 -0.07 -11.26
N GLY A 193 -0.62 0.76 -11.36
CA GLY A 193 0.44 0.63 -12.35
C GLY A 193 1.62 -0.12 -11.75
N ILE A 194 2.23 -0.99 -12.57
CA ILE A 194 3.40 -1.79 -12.22
C ILE A 194 4.40 -1.63 -13.36
N ALA A 195 5.61 -1.18 -13.07
CA ALA A 195 6.64 -0.97 -14.08
C ALA A 195 8.06 -1.08 -13.50
N ASN A 196 9.07 -0.85 -14.33
CA ASN A 196 10.47 -0.97 -13.92
C ASN A 196 10.95 0.16 -13.02
N ASP A 197 10.24 1.29 -13.00
CA ASP A 197 10.55 2.48 -12.21
C ASP A 197 9.25 3.21 -11.81
N LEU A 198 9.36 4.09 -10.82
CA LEU A 198 8.21 4.81 -10.26
C LEU A 198 7.45 5.65 -11.29
N GLU A 199 8.16 6.34 -12.19
CA GLU A 199 7.55 7.26 -13.16
C GLU A 199 6.73 6.47 -14.20
N SER A 200 7.28 5.36 -14.68
CA SER A 200 6.59 4.43 -15.55
C SER A 200 5.37 3.80 -14.86
N ALA A 201 5.49 3.42 -13.57
CA ALA A 201 4.38 2.84 -12.81
C ALA A 201 3.26 3.86 -12.56
N GLU A 202 3.61 5.11 -12.25
CA GLU A 202 2.67 6.22 -12.10
C GLU A 202 1.91 6.47 -13.41
N LYS A 203 2.61 6.49 -14.54
CA LYS A 203 2.00 6.69 -15.86
C LYS A 203 0.98 5.60 -16.20
N VAL A 204 1.31 4.33 -15.93
CA VAL A 204 0.37 3.20 -16.12
C VAL A 204 -0.85 3.37 -15.20
N ALA A 205 -0.64 3.74 -13.93
CA ALA A 205 -1.74 3.97 -13.00
C ALA A 205 -2.66 5.11 -13.46
N GLU A 206 -2.09 6.23 -13.90
CA GLU A 206 -2.83 7.40 -14.38
C GLU A 206 -3.64 7.09 -15.65
N GLN A 207 -3.02 6.39 -16.61
CA GLN A 207 -3.73 5.91 -17.80
C GLN A 207 -4.87 4.95 -17.45
N GLY A 208 -4.65 4.07 -16.46
CA GLY A 208 -5.67 3.18 -15.93
C GLY A 208 -6.83 3.91 -15.27
N VAL A 209 -6.55 4.99 -14.51
CA VAL A 209 -7.59 5.84 -13.92
C VAL A 209 -8.46 6.46 -15.03
N GLY A 210 -7.86 6.87 -16.15
CA GLY A 210 -8.59 7.36 -17.33
C GLY A 210 -9.51 6.35 -18.01
N CYS A 211 -9.51 5.08 -17.58
CA CYS A 211 -10.42 4.04 -18.05
C CYS A 211 -11.66 3.86 -17.15
N ILE A 212 -11.72 4.58 -16.03
CA ILE A 212 -12.83 4.55 -15.08
C ILE A 212 -13.62 5.85 -15.21
N SER A 213 -14.93 5.74 -15.37
CA SER A 213 -15.85 6.87 -15.44
C SER A 213 -16.92 6.78 -14.34
N GLY A 214 -17.33 7.92 -13.81
CA GLY A 214 -18.31 8.01 -12.72
C GLY A 214 -18.09 9.26 -11.87
N ASN A 215 -18.94 9.46 -10.87
CA ASN A 215 -18.85 10.61 -9.95
C ASN A 215 -17.77 10.39 -8.86
N LEU A 216 -16.51 10.27 -9.30
CA LEU A 216 -15.36 9.88 -8.50
C LEU A 216 -14.29 10.98 -8.45
N PHE A 217 -13.38 10.90 -7.49
CA PHE A 217 -12.12 11.66 -7.47
C PHE A 217 -10.97 10.81 -6.93
N TYR A 218 -9.75 11.26 -7.20
CA TYR A 218 -8.51 10.67 -6.71
C TYR A 218 -7.46 11.77 -6.60
N ARG A 219 -6.32 11.46 -5.98
CA ARG A 219 -5.14 12.33 -5.96
C ARG A 219 -4.25 12.02 -7.15
N LYS A 220 -3.90 13.04 -7.95
CA LYS A 220 -3.03 12.87 -9.13
C LYS A 220 -1.56 12.81 -8.75
N ASP A 221 -1.18 13.43 -7.63
CA ASP A 221 0.20 13.60 -7.20
C ASP A 221 0.85 12.31 -6.62
N ILE A 222 0.07 11.27 -6.36
CA ILE A 222 0.56 9.99 -5.81
C ILE A 222 1.49 9.30 -6.81
N GLY A 223 2.68 8.91 -6.32
CA GLY A 223 3.71 8.27 -7.13
C GLY A 223 4.43 9.22 -8.11
N THR A 224 4.15 10.53 -8.08
CA THR A 224 4.81 11.46 -9.00
C THR A 224 6.23 11.80 -8.55
N ARG A 225 7.14 12.00 -9.51
CA ARG A 225 8.52 12.45 -9.25
C ARG A 225 8.57 13.75 -8.44
N LYS A 226 7.65 14.69 -8.70
CA LYS A 226 7.56 15.95 -7.97
C LYS A 226 7.30 15.72 -6.47
N LEU A 227 6.32 14.86 -6.14
CA LEU A 227 6.00 14.57 -4.75
C LEU A 227 7.12 13.76 -4.06
N LEU A 228 7.72 12.80 -4.76
CA LEU A 228 8.88 12.06 -4.25
C LEU A 228 10.04 13.00 -3.91
N GLN A 229 10.41 13.90 -4.84
CA GLN A 229 11.50 14.85 -4.63
C GLN A 229 11.24 15.79 -3.44
N LYS A 230 9.98 16.23 -3.27
CA LYS A 230 9.59 17.03 -2.10
C LYS A 230 9.88 16.29 -0.78
N ARG A 231 9.63 14.97 -0.73
CA ARG A 231 9.91 14.13 0.45
C ARG A 231 11.40 13.93 0.68
N ILE A 232 12.16 13.66 -0.38
CA ILE A 232 13.63 13.54 -0.31
C ILE A 232 14.22 14.85 0.22
N ASN A 233 13.85 16.00 -0.35
CA ASN A 233 14.34 17.31 0.08
C ASN A 233 13.97 17.61 1.53
N HIS A 234 12.76 17.26 1.95
CA HIS A 234 12.33 17.43 3.33
C HIS A 234 13.19 16.60 4.28
N MET A 235 13.45 15.33 3.95
CA MET A 235 14.29 14.46 4.77
C MET A 235 15.75 14.91 4.82
N ASN A 236 16.32 15.33 3.68
CA ASN A 236 17.67 15.89 3.65
C ASN A 236 17.77 17.15 4.53
N SER A 237 16.76 18.02 4.48
CA SER A 237 16.68 19.20 5.35
C SER A 237 16.61 18.84 6.84
N LEU A 238 15.92 17.76 7.21
CA LEU A 238 15.86 17.30 8.61
C LEU A 238 17.19 16.68 9.07
N LEU A 239 17.88 15.99 8.16
CA LEU A 239 19.15 15.30 8.43
C LEU A 239 20.38 16.21 8.26
N GLN A 240 20.18 17.46 7.82
CA GLN A 240 21.25 18.41 7.51
C GLN A 240 22.21 17.91 6.41
N LEU A 241 21.67 17.23 5.41
CA LEU A 241 22.36 16.68 4.23
C LEU A 241 22.19 17.55 2.98
#